data_AF-A0A939LX01-F1
#
_entry.id   AF-A0A939LX01-F1
#
_cell.length_a   1.000
_cell.length_b   1.000
_cell.length_c   1.000
_cell.angle_alpha   90.00
_cell.angle_beta   90.00
_cell.angle_gamma   90.00
#
_symmetry.space_group_name_H-M   'P 1'
#
loop_
_entity.id
_entity.type
_entity.pdbx_description
1 polymer ?
#
loop_
_entity_poly.entity_id
_entity_poly.type
_entity_poly.pdbx_seq_one_letter_code
_entity_poly.pdbx_strand_id
1 'polypeptide(L)'
;MPTDRGERDARIALAGACRPGDPVTGRLIDAYGTVETVAIARSGKRPALLTDAGFETWLAQVAPALDPGACEHRARLTEEQALTTLTPDDAAWPHTGLAAHGACRARGACAACPLDARPQRTDR
;
A
#
# COMPACT_ATOMS: atom_id res chain seq x y z
N MET A 1 -12.81 6.46 -15.60
CA MET A 1 -12.83 6.30 -14.13
C MET A 1 -12.56 4.83 -13.85
N PRO A 2 -11.53 4.46 -13.08
CA PRO A 2 -11.37 3.07 -12.65
C PRO A 2 -12.65 2.66 -11.89
N THR A 3 -13.13 1.45 -12.14
CA THR A 3 -14.26 0.90 -11.40
C THR A 3 -13.82 0.59 -9.97
N ASP A 4 -14.73 0.64 -8.99
CA ASP A 4 -14.42 0.32 -7.59
C ASP A 4 -13.74 -1.05 -7.43
N ARG A 5 -14.09 -2.00 -8.31
CA ARG A 5 -13.43 -3.31 -8.43
C ARG A 5 -11.96 -3.20 -8.86
N GLY A 6 -11.66 -2.41 -9.89
CA GLY A 6 -10.28 -2.26 -10.38
C GLY A 6 -9.36 -1.59 -9.35
N GLU A 7 -9.87 -0.62 -8.61
CA GLU A 7 -9.14 0.02 -7.50
C GLU A 7 -8.87 -0.97 -6.36
N ARG A 8 -9.87 -1.77 -5.97
CA ARG A 8 -9.70 -2.83 -4.97
C ARG A 8 -8.62 -3.83 -5.39
N ASP A 9 -8.70 -4.35 -6.60
CA ASP A 9 -7.78 -5.38 -7.09
C ASP A 9 -6.34 -4.83 -7.17
N ALA A 10 -6.18 -3.58 -7.60
CA ALA A 10 -4.88 -2.91 -7.62
C ALA A 10 -4.28 -2.75 -6.22
N ARG A 11 -5.09 -2.38 -5.21
CA ARG A 11 -4.63 -2.30 -3.81
C ARG A 11 -4.17 -3.65 -3.28
N ILE A 12 -4.93 -4.72 -3.54
CA ILE A 12 -4.58 -6.08 -3.11
C ILE A 12 -3.30 -6.57 -3.79
N ALA A 13 -3.15 -6.28 -5.10
CA ALA A 13 -1.97 -6.63 -5.86
C ALA A 13 -0.73 -5.94 -5.29
N LEU A 14 -0.79 -4.60 -5.11
CA LEU A 14 0.30 -3.80 -4.54
C LEU A 14 0.63 -4.21 -3.10
N ALA A 15 -0.36 -4.49 -2.26
CA ALA A 15 -0.15 -4.91 -0.88
C ALA A 15 0.66 -6.21 -0.77
N GLY A 16 0.48 -7.14 -1.70
CA GLY A 16 1.28 -8.38 -1.72
C GLY A 16 2.59 -8.28 -2.49
N ALA A 17 2.79 -7.23 -3.31
CA ALA A 17 4.00 -7.05 -4.10
C ALA A 17 5.01 -6.08 -3.45
N CYS A 18 4.53 -5.12 -2.66
CA CYS A 18 5.36 -4.07 -2.09
C CYS A 18 5.66 -4.32 -0.61
N ARG A 19 6.84 -3.88 -0.18
CA ARG A 19 7.15 -3.83 1.26
C ARG A 19 6.23 -2.80 1.95
N PRO A 20 5.72 -3.10 3.15
CA PRO A 20 4.99 -2.11 3.94
C PRO A 20 5.83 -0.84 4.13
N GLY A 21 5.24 0.32 3.82
CA GLY A 21 5.90 1.62 3.95
C GLY A 21 6.91 1.97 2.85
N ASP A 22 7.00 1.18 1.77
CA ASP A 22 7.88 1.49 0.63
C ASP A 22 7.65 2.92 0.12
N PRO A 23 8.67 3.80 0.14
CA PRO A 23 8.49 5.20 -0.18
C PRO A 23 8.28 5.45 -1.68
N VAL A 24 8.76 4.57 -2.57
CA VAL A 24 8.59 4.73 -4.01
C VAL A 24 7.17 4.36 -4.41
N THR A 25 6.67 3.22 -3.93
CA THR A 25 5.26 2.82 -4.11
C THR A 25 4.32 3.89 -3.54
N GLY A 26 4.59 4.41 -2.33
CA GLY A 26 3.77 5.47 -1.74
C GLY A 26 3.71 6.72 -2.63
N ARG A 27 4.86 7.21 -3.12
CA ARG A 27 4.89 8.37 -4.03
C ARG A 27 4.16 8.12 -5.35
N LEU A 28 4.25 6.91 -5.89
CA LEU A 28 3.56 6.55 -7.13
C LEU A 28 2.04 6.51 -6.93
N ILE A 29 1.58 5.93 -5.82
CA ILE A 29 0.15 5.92 -5.47
C ILE A 29 -0.36 7.35 -5.27
N ASP A 30 0.38 8.20 -4.56
CA ASP A 30 0.00 9.60 -4.33
C ASP A 30 -0.08 10.41 -5.64
N ALA A 31 0.79 10.12 -6.60
CA ALA A 31 0.88 10.86 -7.87
C ALA A 31 -0.07 10.34 -8.96
N TYR A 32 -0.29 9.02 -9.02
CA TYR A 32 -0.95 8.36 -10.15
C TYR A 32 -2.16 7.50 -9.75
N GLY A 33 -2.32 7.19 -8.46
CA GLY A 33 -3.32 6.23 -7.98
C GLY A 33 -2.82 4.78 -8.07
N THR A 34 -3.57 3.86 -7.46
CA THR A 34 -3.13 2.45 -7.31
C THR A 34 -3.18 1.70 -8.64
N VAL A 35 -4.25 1.87 -9.42
CA VAL A 35 -4.42 1.24 -10.74
C VAL A 35 -3.28 1.63 -11.68
N GLU A 36 -2.97 2.92 -11.78
CA GLU A 36 -1.90 3.39 -12.66
C GLU A 36 -0.52 2.96 -12.14
N THR A 37 -0.32 2.88 -10.82
CA THR A 37 0.93 2.36 -10.24
C THR A 37 1.17 0.90 -10.64
N VAL A 38 0.12 0.07 -10.68
CA VAL A 38 0.21 -1.31 -11.21
C VAL A 38 0.53 -1.30 -12.71
N ALA A 39 -0.09 -0.40 -13.48
CA ALA A 39 0.17 -0.27 -14.92
C ALA A 39 1.63 0.16 -15.21
N ILE A 40 2.18 1.05 -14.41
CA ILE A 40 3.59 1.47 -14.46
C ILE A 40 4.51 0.26 -14.21
N ALA A 41 4.22 -0.54 -13.18
CA ALA A 41 5.01 -1.74 -12.88
C ALA A 41 4.93 -2.77 -14.01
N ARG A 42 3.75 -2.98 -14.61
CA ARG A 42 3.55 -3.96 -15.69
C ARG A 42 4.16 -3.51 -17.02
N SER A 43 4.08 -2.22 -17.32
CA SER A 43 4.64 -1.67 -18.56
C SER A 43 6.16 -1.53 -18.52
N GLY A 44 6.75 -1.46 -17.32
CA GLY A 44 8.17 -1.15 -17.16
C GLY A 44 8.55 0.25 -17.66
N LYS A 45 7.57 1.10 -17.96
CA LYS A 45 7.83 2.46 -18.43
C LYS A 45 8.05 3.39 -17.25
N ARG A 46 9.26 3.94 -17.16
CA ARG A 46 9.61 4.84 -16.06
C ARG A 46 8.78 6.13 -16.09
N PRO A 47 8.12 6.51 -14.97
CA PRO A 47 7.52 7.83 -14.81
C PRO A 47 8.59 8.90 -14.57
N ALA A 48 8.35 10.12 -15.05
CA ALA A 48 9.28 11.24 -14.91
C ALA A 48 9.61 11.60 -13.44
N LEU A 49 8.71 11.25 -12.51
CA LEU A 49 8.87 11.46 -11.07
C LEU A 49 10.06 10.71 -10.45
N LEU A 50 10.52 9.62 -11.08
CA LEU A 50 11.56 8.75 -10.54
C LEU A 50 12.85 8.84 -11.36
N THR A 51 13.99 8.74 -10.67
CA THR A 51 15.30 8.49 -11.29
C THR A 51 15.33 7.09 -11.92
N ASP A 52 16.20 6.87 -12.92
CA ASP A 52 16.37 5.54 -13.55
C ASP A 52 16.68 4.45 -12.51
N ALA A 53 17.73 4.61 -11.70
CA ALA A 53 18.12 3.62 -10.70
C ALA A 53 17.03 3.34 -9.65
N GLY A 54 16.33 4.38 -9.18
CA GLY A 54 15.23 4.23 -8.23
C GLY A 54 14.03 3.48 -8.82
N PHE A 55 13.71 3.72 -10.10
CA PHE A 55 12.66 3.00 -10.81
C PHE A 55 13.05 1.54 -11.06
N GLU A 56 14.26 1.27 -11.55
CA GLU A 56 14.74 -0.09 -11.80
C GLU A 56 14.76 -0.94 -10.52
N THR A 57 15.22 -0.36 -9.41
CA THR A 57 15.24 -1.05 -8.11
C THR A 57 13.83 -1.39 -7.64
N TRP A 58 12.90 -0.44 -7.75
CA TRP A 58 11.49 -0.66 -7.40
C TRP A 58 10.83 -1.69 -8.32
N LEU A 59 11.05 -1.57 -9.62
CA LEU A 59 10.48 -2.46 -10.63
C LEU A 59 10.95 -3.90 -10.43
N ALA A 60 12.25 -4.11 -10.19
CA ALA A 60 12.82 -5.43 -9.91
C ALA A 60 12.22 -6.09 -8.66
N GLN A 61 11.82 -5.30 -7.66
CA GLN A 61 11.18 -5.80 -6.45
C GLN A 61 9.70 -6.14 -6.67
N VAL A 62 8.98 -5.30 -7.42
CA VAL A 62 7.51 -5.32 -7.46
C VAL A 62 6.98 -6.13 -8.65
N ALA A 63 7.60 -6.02 -9.82
CA ALA A 63 7.10 -6.63 -11.06
C ALA A 63 6.89 -8.16 -10.97
N PRO A 64 7.81 -8.96 -10.38
CA PRO A 64 7.61 -10.41 -10.29
C PRO A 64 6.34 -10.82 -9.53
N ALA A 65 5.96 -10.04 -8.52
CA ALA A 65 4.78 -10.32 -7.68
C ALA A 65 3.47 -9.73 -8.25
N LEU A 66 3.55 -8.85 -9.25
CA LEU A 66 2.42 -8.27 -9.98
C LEU A 66 2.11 -8.98 -11.31
N ASP A 67 2.90 -10.00 -11.65
CA ASP A 67 2.61 -10.92 -12.73
C ASP A 67 1.16 -11.46 -12.60
N PRO A 68 0.36 -11.48 -13.68
CA PRO A 68 -1.02 -11.96 -13.61
C PRO A 68 -1.16 -13.37 -13.04
N GLY A 69 -0.28 -14.29 -13.44
CA GLY A 69 -0.30 -15.67 -12.95
C GLY A 69 0.06 -15.76 -11.46
N ALA A 70 1.01 -14.93 -11.00
CA ALA A 70 1.34 -14.83 -9.57
C ALA A 70 0.17 -14.25 -8.75
N CYS A 71 -0.54 -13.26 -9.28
CA CYS A 71 -1.72 -12.66 -8.65
C CYS A 71 -2.88 -13.66 -8.57
N GLU A 72 -3.17 -14.37 -9.67
CA GLU A 72 -4.20 -15.41 -9.74
C GLU A 72 -3.90 -16.56 -8.78
N HIS A 73 -2.64 -17.01 -8.72
CA HIS A 73 -2.23 -18.06 -7.80
C HIS A 73 -2.46 -17.66 -6.34
N ARG A 74 -2.10 -16.42 -5.96
CA ARG A 74 -2.36 -15.89 -4.61
C ARG A 74 -3.85 -15.79 -4.29
N ALA A 75 -4.66 -15.33 -5.24
CA ALA A 75 -6.11 -15.24 -5.09
C ALA A 75 -6.71 -16.64 -4.83
N ARG A 76 -6.32 -17.62 -5.66
CA ARG A 76 -6.74 -19.02 -5.50
C ARG A 76 -6.36 -19.61 -4.15
N LEU A 77 -5.12 -19.40 -3.70
CA LEU A 77 -4.69 -19.88 -2.38
C LEU A 77 -5.50 -19.23 -1.24
N THR A 78 -5.87 -17.96 -1.39
CA THR A 78 -6.69 -17.24 -0.40
C THR A 78 -8.09 -17.87 -0.31
N GLU A 79 -8.70 -18.18 -1.46
CA GLU A 79 -10.00 -18.85 -1.54
C GLU A 79 -9.96 -20.28 -0.97
N GLU A 80 -8.96 -21.08 -1.35
CA GLU A 80 -8.78 -22.46 -0.87
C GLU A 80 -8.61 -22.54 0.65
N GLN A 81 -8.09 -21.50 1.28
CA GLN A 81 -7.92 -21.39 2.73
C GLN A 81 -9.11 -20.72 3.44
N ALA A 82 -10.20 -20.43 2.72
CA ALA A 82 -11.37 -19.69 3.23
C ALA A 82 -11.00 -18.35 3.89
N LEU A 83 -9.92 -17.71 3.40
CA LEU A 83 -9.49 -16.40 3.84
C LEU A 83 -10.19 -15.32 3.02
N THR A 84 -10.46 -14.18 3.65
CA THR A 84 -11.04 -13.01 2.98
C THR A 84 -10.08 -11.84 3.06
N THR A 85 -9.83 -11.20 1.92
CA THR A 85 -9.03 -9.97 1.86
C THR A 85 -9.92 -8.75 2.07
N LEU A 86 -9.58 -7.92 3.05
CA LEU A 86 -10.23 -6.63 3.28
C LEU A 86 -9.35 -5.48 2.76
N THR A 87 -9.96 -4.41 2.26
CA THR A 87 -9.33 -3.12 1.97
C THR A 87 -9.86 -2.05 2.92
N PRO A 88 -9.15 -0.91 3.09
CA PRO A 88 -9.61 0.16 3.98
C PRO A 88 -11.01 0.74 3.70
N ASP A 89 -11.55 0.54 2.49
CA ASP A 89 -12.90 0.98 2.13
C ASP A 89 -13.99 -0.04 2.50
N ASP A 90 -13.61 -1.24 2.93
CA ASP A 90 -14.59 -2.26 3.35
C ASP A 90 -15.22 -1.89 4.69
N ALA A 91 -16.54 -2.06 4.80
CA ALA A 91 -17.26 -1.81 6.04
C ALA A 91 -16.80 -2.69 7.22
N ALA A 92 -16.24 -3.86 6.93
CA ALA A 92 -15.67 -4.76 7.93
C ALA A 92 -14.23 -4.42 8.32
N TRP A 93 -13.62 -3.40 7.70
CA TRP A 93 -12.26 -2.98 8.01
C TRP A 93 -12.18 -2.46 9.45
N PRO A 94 -11.24 -2.93 10.28
CA PRO A 94 -11.10 -2.47 11.65
C PRO A 94 -10.57 -1.03 11.68
N HIS A 95 -11.48 -0.06 11.74
CA HIS A 95 -11.15 1.37 11.86
C HIS A 95 -10.54 1.75 13.22
N THR A 96 -10.62 0.86 14.21
CA THR A 96 -10.07 1.04 15.54
C THR A 96 -8.56 0.76 15.55
N GLY A 97 -7.76 1.78 15.23
CA GLY A 97 -6.29 1.79 15.43
C GLY A 97 -5.46 1.67 14.16
N LEU A 98 -5.80 0.78 13.23
CA LEU A 98 -5.03 0.56 11.99
C LEU A 98 -5.07 1.76 11.04
N ALA A 99 -6.20 2.45 10.94
CA ALA A 99 -6.34 3.65 10.12
C ALA A 99 -5.42 4.80 10.59
N ALA A 100 -5.14 4.89 11.89
CA ALA A 100 -4.32 5.95 12.46
C ALA A 100 -2.82 5.78 12.17
N HIS A 101 -2.34 4.55 11.96
CA HIS A 101 -0.91 4.28 11.69
C HIS A 101 -0.42 4.77 10.31
N GLY A 102 -1.34 5.12 9.39
CA GLY A 102 -0.99 5.72 8.08
C GLY A 102 -0.97 7.25 8.05
N ALA A 103 -1.54 7.92 9.05
CA ALA A 103 -1.79 9.37 9.01
C ALA A 103 -0.53 10.24 9.18
N CYS A 104 0.57 9.67 9.67
CA CYS A 104 1.79 10.43 9.98
C CYS A 104 2.63 10.86 8.75
N ARG A 105 2.16 10.63 7.51
CA ARG A 105 2.86 11.05 6.27
C ARG A 105 2.40 12.41 5.72
N ALA A 106 1.36 13.03 6.27
CA ALA A 106 0.92 14.35 5.84
C ALA A 106 1.80 15.45 6.47
N ARG A 107 2.86 15.84 5.75
CA ARG A 107 3.57 17.14 5.84
C ARG A 107 3.80 17.73 7.25
N GLY A 108 4.99 17.52 7.80
CA GLY A 108 5.68 18.54 8.61
C GLY A 108 5.04 18.98 9.94
N ALA A 109 4.08 18.26 10.50
CA ALA A 109 3.50 18.59 11.80
C ALA A 109 3.38 17.35 12.69
N CYS A 110 4.49 16.95 13.32
CA CYS A 110 4.44 16.09 14.50
C CYS A 110 4.71 16.98 15.72
N ALA A 111 3.66 17.67 16.21
CA ALA A 111 3.70 18.39 17.49
C ALA A 111 2.81 17.74 18.55
N ALA A 112 2.04 16.70 18.21
CA ALA A 112 1.17 16.01 19.16
C ALA A 112 0.95 14.56 18.72
N CYS A 113 1.95 13.71 18.93
CA CYS A 113 1.74 12.26 18.86
C CYS A 113 1.04 11.83 20.18
N PRO A 114 -0.18 11.28 20.15
CA PRO A 114 -0.88 10.86 21.37
C PRO A 114 -0.19 9.68 22.08
N LEU A 115 0.74 9.01 21.41
CA LEU A 115 1.51 7.88 21.94
C LEU A 115 2.70 8.31 22.82
N ASP A 116 3.06 9.60 22.84
CA ASP A 116 4.14 10.14 23.70
C ASP A 116 3.63 10.65 25.07
N ALA A 117 2.34 10.51 25.37
CA ALA A 117 1.81 10.80 26.69
C ALA A 117 2.31 9.75 27.70
N ARG A 118 3.55 9.93 28.19
CA ARG A 118 4.04 9.24 29.38
C ARG A 118 3.03 9.46 30.51
N PRO A 119 2.47 8.40 31.14
CA PRO A 119 1.66 8.59 32.32
C PRO A 119 2.55 9.19 33.41
N GLN A 120 2.18 10.39 33.88
CA GLN A 120 2.77 11.02 35.05
C GLN A 120 2.55 10.06 36.22
N ARG A 121 3.63 9.42 36.71
CA ARG A 121 3.62 8.74 38.01
C ARG A 121 3.31 9.80 39.06
N THR A 122 2.10 9.80 39.58
CA THR A 122 1.78 10.47 40.83
C THR A 122 2.46 9.70 41.95
N ASP A 123 3.61 10.21 42.42
CA ASP A 123 4.20 9.78 43.67
C ASP A 123 3.27 10.20 44.83
N ARG A 124 3.13 9.33 45.81
CA ARG A 124 2.25 9.48 46.98
C ARG A 124 3.06 9.79 48.22
#